data_AF-A0A345NQR7-F1
#
_entry.id   AF-A0A345NQR7-F1
#
_cell.length_a   1.000
_cell.length_b   1.000
_cell.length_c   1.000
_cell.angle_alpha   90.00
_cell.angle_beta   90.00
_cell.angle_gamma   90.00
#
_symmetry.space_group_name_H-M   'P 1'
#
loop_
_entity.id
_entity.type
_entity.pdbx_description
1 polymer ?
#
loop_
_entity_poly.entity_id
_entity_poly.type
_entity_poly.pdbx_seq_one_letter_code
_entity_poly.pdbx_strand_id
1 'polypeptide(L)'
;MPVVDIEATAQDFLAALLAVRHGLGMSGDYTARLTVHPPTEIFRRSDSSLHGHFAPWDEQRVYGYRPVDGSIIGTAGRSELIASWVDIITDAVNQTGATCGLDPAAIETVLWVEE
;
A
#
# COMPACT_ATOMS: atom_id res chain seq x y z
N MET A 1 -3.17 11.37 -2.04
CA MET A 1 -1.75 11.06 -2.32
C MET A 1 -1.62 10.73 -3.79
N PRO A 2 -0.72 11.39 -4.54
CA PRO A 2 -0.18 10.83 -5.78
C PRO A 2 0.29 9.37 -5.59
N VAL A 3 0.24 8.55 -6.64
CA VAL A 3 0.62 7.14 -6.62
C VAL A 3 2.07 6.93 -6.15
N VAL A 4 2.96 7.87 -6.50
CA VAL A 4 4.36 7.91 -6.04
C VAL A 4 4.45 7.89 -4.52
N ASP A 5 3.50 8.51 -3.81
CA ASP A 5 3.50 8.51 -2.36
C ASP A 5 3.09 7.15 -1.78
N ILE A 6 2.30 6.33 -2.51
CA ILE A 6 1.90 4.98 -2.08
C ILE A 6 3.12 4.06 -2.06
N GLU A 7 3.92 4.09 -3.12
CA GLU A 7 5.13 3.27 -3.25
C GLU A 7 6.19 3.66 -2.22
N ALA A 8 6.41 4.97 -2.01
CA ALA A 8 7.33 5.47 -0.98
C ALA A 8 6.87 5.05 0.44
N THR A 9 5.59 5.23 0.76
CA THR A 9 5.02 4.81 2.05
C THR A 9 5.16 3.29 2.25
N ALA A 10 5.02 2.50 1.19
CA ALA A 10 5.18 1.06 1.24
C ALA A 10 6.63 0.63 1.52
N GLN A 11 7.62 1.35 0.95
CA GLN A 11 9.03 1.12 1.23
C GLN A 11 9.38 1.49 2.68
N ASP A 12 8.88 2.62 3.17
CA ASP A 12 9.09 3.05 4.56
C ASP A 12 8.52 2.04 5.56
N PHE A 13 7.32 1.52 5.30
CA PHE A 13 6.71 0.48 6.13
C PHE A 13 7.54 -0.81 6.11
N LEU A 14 8.02 -1.23 4.95
CA LEU A 14 8.87 -2.41 4.81
C LEU A 14 10.17 -2.27 5.60
N ALA A 15 10.84 -1.11 5.51
CA ALA A 15 12.04 -0.81 6.27
C ALA A 15 11.77 -0.87 7.79
N ALA A 16 10.66 -0.28 8.24
CA ALA A 16 10.25 -0.34 9.65
C ALA A 16 9.97 -1.79 10.11
N LEU A 17 9.30 -2.60 9.30
CA LEU A 17 9.02 -4.01 9.59
C LEU A 17 10.33 -4.81 9.73
N LEU A 18 11.28 -4.60 8.82
CA LEU A 18 12.59 -5.27 8.88
C LEU A 18 13.39 -4.85 10.11
N ALA A 19 13.41 -3.55 10.44
CA ALA A 19 14.09 -3.04 11.64
C ALA A 19 13.49 -3.64 12.94
N VAL A 20 12.17 -3.73 13.02
CA VAL A 20 11.47 -4.36 14.17
C VAL A 20 11.80 -5.84 14.26
N ARG A 21 11.79 -6.56 13.14
CA ARG A 21 12.16 -8.00 13.12
C ARG A 21 13.59 -8.23 13.60
N HIS A 22 14.53 -7.43 13.12
CA HIS A 22 15.93 -7.51 13.53
C HIS A 22 16.08 -7.18 15.02
N GLY A 23 15.47 -6.08 15.48
CA GLY A 23 15.56 -5.63 16.87
C GLY A 23 14.92 -6.58 17.89
N LEU A 24 13.83 -7.28 17.52
CA LEU A 24 13.14 -8.24 18.39
C LEU A 24 13.60 -9.69 18.20
N GLY A 25 14.42 -9.98 17.20
CA GLY A 25 14.83 -11.34 16.85
C GLY A 25 13.65 -12.24 16.44
N MET A 26 12.60 -11.66 15.87
CA MET A 26 11.36 -12.36 15.52
C MET A 26 11.28 -12.70 14.03
N SER A 27 10.97 -13.95 13.73
CA SER A 27 10.53 -14.42 12.42
C SER A 27 9.11 -14.97 12.52
N GLY A 28 8.27 -14.56 11.58
CA GLY A 28 6.85 -14.92 11.54
C GLY A 28 6.22 -14.38 10.27
N ASP A 29 5.07 -14.93 9.91
CA ASP A 29 4.24 -14.43 8.82
C ASP A 29 3.24 -13.42 9.37
N TYR A 30 2.94 -12.39 8.58
CA TYR A 30 2.05 -11.30 8.98
C TYR A 30 0.86 -11.22 8.03
N THR A 31 -0.29 -10.85 8.55
CA THR A 31 -1.43 -10.46 7.71
C THR A 31 -1.43 -8.94 7.57
N ALA A 32 -1.38 -8.46 6.33
CA ALA A 32 -1.44 -7.04 6.03
C ALA A 32 -2.74 -6.72 5.29
N ARG A 33 -3.29 -5.55 5.61
CA ARG A 33 -4.41 -4.93 4.91
C ARG A 33 -3.98 -3.55 4.44
N LEU A 34 -3.98 -3.33 3.13
CA LEU A 34 -3.75 -2.02 2.55
C LEU A 34 -5.04 -1.44 2.01
N THR A 35 -5.32 -0.17 2.33
CA THR A 35 -6.48 0.55 1.80
C THR A 35 -6.02 1.81 1.11
N VAL A 36 -6.36 1.96 -0.17
CA VAL A 36 -6.10 3.19 -0.93
C VAL A 36 -7.39 3.99 -0.95
N HIS A 37 -7.35 5.20 -0.40
CA HIS A 37 -8.47 6.12 -0.49
C HIS A 37 -8.41 6.91 -1.80
N PRO A 38 -9.48 6.94 -2.59
CA PRO A 38 -9.51 7.74 -3.81
C PRO A 38 -9.37 9.23 -3.47
N PRO A 39 -8.73 10.03 -4.34
CA PRO A 39 -8.64 11.47 -4.15
C PRO A 39 -10.04 12.07 -4.06
N THR A 40 -10.37 12.58 -2.87
CA THR A 40 -11.73 12.96 -2.46
C THR A 40 -12.32 14.13 -3.25
N GLU A 41 -11.60 14.75 -4.17
CA GLU A 41 -12.02 15.99 -4.85
C GLU A 41 -12.69 15.75 -6.20
N ILE A 42 -12.36 14.67 -6.91
CA ILE A 42 -12.83 14.44 -8.29
C ILE A 42 -14.22 13.82 -8.38
N PHE A 43 -14.75 13.29 -7.26
CA PHE A 43 -16.05 12.59 -7.20
C PHE A 43 -17.09 13.29 -6.30
N ARG A 44 -16.80 14.50 -5.80
CA ARG A 44 -17.77 15.27 -5.01
C ARG A 44 -18.85 15.83 -5.93
N ARG A 45 -20.10 15.44 -5.69
CA ARG A 45 -21.27 16.06 -6.34
C ARG A 45 -21.68 17.31 -5.61
N SER A 46 -22.17 18.30 -6.35
CA SER A 46 -22.92 19.40 -5.75
C SER A 46 -24.09 18.81 -4.95
N ASP A 47 -24.25 19.30 -3.73
CA ASP A 47 -25.36 18.93 -2.87
C ASP A 47 -26.66 19.45 -3.50
N SER A 48 -27.60 18.53 -3.77
CA SER A 48 -28.89 18.86 -4.39
C SER A 48 -29.80 19.69 -3.48
N SER A 49 -29.53 19.69 -2.18
CA SER A 49 -30.26 20.42 -1.15
C SER A 49 -29.56 21.72 -0.72
N LEU A 50 -28.23 21.79 -0.81
CA LEU A 50 -27.44 22.95 -0.40
C LEU A 50 -26.62 23.52 -1.57
N HIS A 51 -27.09 24.64 -2.12
CA HIS A 51 -26.45 25.29 -3.27
C HIS A 51 -25.01 25.73 -2.94
N GLY A 52 -24.04 25.31 -3.75
CA GLY A 52 -22.61 25.61 -3.55
C GLY A 52 -21.88 24.70 -2.57
N HIS A 53 -22.58 23.77 -1.91
CA HIS A 53 -21.98 22.75 -1.07
C HIS A 53 -21.79 21.45 -1.86
N PHE A 54 -20.91 20.57 -1.35
CA PHE A 54 -20.74 19.22 -1.88
C PHE A 54 -21.38 18.21 -0.94
N ALA A 55 -22.00 17.17 -1.50
CA ALA A 55 -22.54 16.08 -0.71
C ALA A 55 -21.42 15.36 0.07
N PRO A 56 -21.71 14.78 1.25
CA PRO A 56 -20.76 13.96 2.00
C PRO A 56 -20.18 12.83 1.15
N TRP A 57 -18.94 12.47 1.43
CA TRP A 57 -18.26 11.37 0.76
C TRP A 57 -19.01 10.04 1.00
N ASP A 58 -19.29 9.31 -0.07
CA ASP A 58 -19.98 8.02 -0.05
C ASP A 58 -19.04 6.94 -0.60
N GLU A 59 -18.49 6.13 0.31
CA GLU A 59 -17.50 5.08 0.01
C GLU A 59 -18.05 3.98 -0.92
N GLN A 60 -19.37 3.78 -0.97
CA GLN A 60 -19.98 2.74 -1.82
C GLN A 60 -19.97 3.08 -3.32
N ARG A 61 -19.57 4.31 -3.69
CA ARG A 61 -19.71 4.81 -5.07
C ARG A 61 -18.46 4.72 -5.94
N VAL A 62 -17.27 4.63 -5.37
CA VAL A 62 -16.06 4.47 -6.19
C VAL A 62 -15.86 2.99 -6.48
N TYR A 63 -16.50 2.51 -7.55
CA TYR A 63 -16.25 1.18 -8.09
C TYR A 63 -14.76 1.02 -8.40
N GLY A 64 -14.09 0.09 -7.71
CA GLY A 64 -12.70 -0.30 -8.01
C GLY A 64 -11.74 -0.25 -6.82
N TYR A 65 -12.00 0.59 -5.81
CA TYR A 65 -11.14 0.70 -4.62
C TYR A 65 -11.71 -0.17 -3.49
N ARG A 66 -10.99 -1.23 -3.12
CA ARG A 66 -11.29 -2.16 -2.03
C ARG A 66 -10.02 -2.43 -1.22
N PRO A 67 -10.13 -2.72 0.09
CA PRO A 67 -8.98 -3.18 0.86
C PRO A 67 -8.32 -4.39 0.17
N VAL A 68 -7.00 -4.34 0.05
CA VAL A 68 -6.18 -5.49 -0.37
C VAL A 68 -5.72 -6.18 0.90
N ASP A 69 -6.15 -7.42 1.06
CA ASP A 69 -5.70 -8.31 2.13
C ASP A 69 -4.65 -9.27 1.56
N GLY A 70 -3.55 -9.47 2.29
CA GLY A 70 -2.51 -10.42 1.88
C GLY A 70 -1.62 -10.85 3.03
N SER A 71 -0.90 -11.93 2.80
CA SER A 71 0.07 -12.48 3.76
C SER A 71 1.48 -12.03 3.38
N ILE A 72 2.19 -11.44 4.33
CA ILE A 72 3.62 -11.15 4.24
C ILE A 72 4.35 -12.38 4.79
N ILE A 73 5.04 -13.12 3.91
CA ILE A 73 5.69 -14.39 4.24
C ILE A 73 7.09 -14.10 4.80
N GLY A 74 7.19 -14.00 6.13
CA GLY A 74 8.44 -13.68 6.80
C GLY A 74 9.28 -14.89 7.20
N THR A 75 8.67 -16.08 7.21
CA THR A 75 9.31 -17.35 7.62
C THR A 75 10.19 -17.96 6.53
N ALA A 76 9.88 -17.72 5.25
CA ALA A 76 10.63 -18.26 4.11
C ALA A 76 11.91 -17.48 3.77
N GLY A 77 12.17 -16.36 4.46
CA GLY A 77 13.34 -15.52 4.26
C GLY A 77 12.98 -14.09 3.86
N ARG A 78 14.01 -13.28 3.64
CA ARG A 78 13.87 -11.85 3.31
C ARG A 78 13.30 -11.64 1.92
N SER A 79 13.81 -12.35 0.91
CA SER A 79 13.37 -12.19 -0.48
C SER A 79 11.87 -12.49 -0.63
N GLU A 80 11.39 -13.56 0.03
CA GLU A 80 9.96 -13.91 0.03
C GLU A 80 9.11 -12.87 0.77
N LEU A 81 9.62 -12.33 1.88
CA LEU A 81 8.96 -11.24 2.59
C LEU A 81 8.78 -10.01 1.69
N ILE A 82 9.84 -9.62 0.99
CA ILE A 82 9.83 -8.45 0.10
C ILE A 82 8.87 -8.72 -1.07
N ALA A 83 8.97 -9.88 -1.72
CA ALA A 83 8.11 -10.26 -2.84
C ALA A 83 6.63 -10.25 -2.44
N SER A 84 6.26 -10.95 -1.36
CA SER A 84 4.88 -11.02 -0.88
C SER A 84 4.33 -9.66 -0.43
N TRP A 85 5.17 -8.76 0.09
CA TRP A 85 4.77 -7.38 0.36
C TRP A 85 4.53 -6.59 -0.93
N VAL A 86 5.45 -6.66 -1.90
CA VAL A 86 5.33 -5.94 -3.18
C VAL A 86 4.11 -6.40 -3.96
N ASP A 87 3.71 -7.68 -3.88
CA ASP A 87 2.48 -8.17 -4.49
C ASP A 87 1.24 -7.44 -3.96
N ILE A 88 1.14 -7.28 -2.63
CA ILE A 88 0.03 -6.55 -1.97
C ILE A 88 -0.01 -5.08 -2.43
N ILE A 89 1.16 -4.44 -2.54
CA ILE A 89 1.25 -3.05 -3.03
C ILE A 89 0.88 -2.96 -4.49
N THR A 90 1.33 -3.91 -5.31
CA THR A 90 1.02 -3.95 -6.74
C THR A 90 -0.48 -4.06 -6.97
N ASP A 91 -1.16 -4.92 -6.22
CA ASP A 91 -2.62 -5.04 -6.26
C ASP A 91 -3.32 -3.75 -5.84
N ALA A 92 -2.77 -3.01 -4.87
CA ALA A 92 -3.34 -1.75 -4.41
C ALA A 92 -3.12 -0.60 -5.41
N VAL A 93 -1.92 -0.51 -6.03
CA VAL A 93 -1.62 0.48 -7.06
C VAL A 93 -2.43 0.21 -8.33
N ASN A 94 -2.59 -1.06 -8.71
CA ASN A 94 -3.40 -1.44 -9.88
C ASN A 94 -4.86 -1.00 -9.74
N GLN A 95 -5.42 -0.91 -8.52
CA GLN A 95 -6.76 -0.37 -8.30
C GLN A 95 -6.89 1.12 -8.62
N THR A 96 -5.78 1.86 -8.61
CA THR A 96 -5.77 3.27 -9.00
C THR A 96 -5.67 3.46 -10.52
N GLY A 97 -5.57 2.38 -11.29
CA GLY A 97 -5.32 2.41 -12.73
C GLY A 97 -3.90 2.83 -13.11
N ALA A 98 -2.98 2.88 -12.14
CA ALA A 98 -1.57 3.13 -12.36
C ALA A 98 -0.79 1.80 -12.37
N THR A 99 0.41 1.83 -12.94
CA THR A 99 1.34 0.69 -12.91
C THR A 99 2.26 0.81 -11.71
N CYS A 100 2.36 -0.26 -10.92
CA CYS A 100 3.33 -0.34 -9.83
C CYS A 100 4.77 -0.36 -10.39
N GLY A 101 5.62 0.53 -9.90
CA GLY A 101 7.04 0.64 -10.28
C GLY A 101 7.99 -0.08 -9.32
N LEU A 102 7.49 -0.69 -8.25
CA LEU A 102 8.31 -1.41 -7.28
C LEU A 102 8.87 -2.71 -7.87
N ASP A 103 10.18 -2.86 -7.81
CA ASP A 103 10.89 -4.09 -8.15
C ASP A 103 11.45 -4.73 -6.87
N PRO A 104 11.00 -5.93 -6.47
CA PRO A 104 11.50 -6.65 -5.31
C PRO A 104 13.02 -6.82 -5.30
N ALA A 105 13.62 -7.09 -6.47
CA ALA A 105 15.06 -7.33 -6.59
C ALA A 105 15.87 -6.03 -6.40
N ALA A 106 15.35 -4.91 -6.90
CA ALA A 106 15.93 -3.60 -6.67
C ALA A 106 15.87 -3.21 -5.18
N ILE A 107 14.71 -3.44 -4.53
CA ILE A 107 14.52 -3.16 -3.09
C ILE A 107 15.48 -4.00 -2.25
N GLU A 108 15.62 -5.29 -2.57
CA GLU A 108 16.54 -6.19 -1.87
C GLU A 108 17.99 -5.70 -1.96
N THR A 109 18.39 -5.17 -3.13
CA THR A 109 19.75 -4.64 -3.34
C THR A 109 20.01 -3.34 -2.56
N VAL A 110 19.04 -2.42 -2.52
CA VAL A 110 19.17 -1.14 -1.80
C VAL A 110 19.28 -1.36 -0.30
N LEU A 111 18.40 -2.19 0.26
CA LEU A 111 18.39 -2.50 1.70
C LEU A 111 19.60 -3.37 2.13
N TRP A 112 20.39 -3.88 1.19
CA TRP A 112 21.66 -4.58 1.48
C TRP A 112 22.79 -3.60 1.80
N VAL A 113 22.69 -2.34 1.35
CA VAL A 113 23.73 -1.32 1.54
C VAL A 113 23.61 -0.64 2.91
N GLU A 114 22.49 -0.82 3.61
CA GLU A 114 22.19 -0.19 4.90
C GLU A 114 22.37 -1.10 6.13
N GLU A 115 22.79 -2.37 5.96
CA GLU A 115 23.25 -3.28 7.03
C GLU A 115 24.78 -3.20 7.22
#